data_AF-A0A3M1FYX8-F1
#
_entry.id   AF-A0A3M1FYX8-F1
#
_cell.length_a   1.000
_cell.length_b   1.000
_cell.length_c   1.000
_cell.angle_alpha   90.00
_cell.angle_beta   90.00
_cell.angle_gamma   90.00
#
_symmetry.space_group_name_H-M   'P 1'
#
loop_
_entity.id
_entity.type
_entity.pdbx_description
1 polymer ?
#
loop_
_entity_poly.entity_id
_entity_poly.type
_entity_poly.pdbx_seq_one_letter_code
_entity_poly.pdbx_strand_id
1 'polypeptide(L)'
;MCRFFCCKSEEKIPCESLLKPFSLACQRSPEYQGHGWGIASLSVNKNFSLYKSVNPIWSEPLNLFGESPLILAHARSAFRDKDITVVNNMPFSVCK
;
A
#
# COMPACT_ATOMS: atom_id res chain seq x y z
N MET A 1 -5.67 -14.20 3.27
CA MET A 1 -4.22 -14.04 3.06
C MET A 1 -3.97 -12.62 2.58
N CYS A 2 -3.01 -11.90 3.15
CA CYS A 2 -2.67 -10.54 2.71
C CYS A 2 -1.95 -10.53 1.35
N ARG A 3 -1.88 -9.37 0.70
CA ARG A 3 -1.15 -9.18 -0.55
C ARG A 3 -0.12 -8.06 -0.40
N PHE A 4 1.04 -8.27 -1.02
CA PHE A 4 2.12 -7.30 -1.06
C PHE A 4 2.44 -6.94 -2.50
N PHE A 5 2.90 -5.72 -2.71
CA PHE A 5 3.46 -5.27 -3.97
C PHE A 5 4.72 -4.47 -3.68
N CYS A 6 5.82 -4.81 -4.34
CA CYS A 6 7.08 -4.08 -4.23
C CYS A 6 7.58 -3.78 -5.65
N CYS A 7 7.97 -2.54 -5.89
CA CYS A 7 8.59 -2.12 -7.13
C CYS A 7 9.80 -1.26 -6.81
N LYS A 8 10.93 -1.60 -7.42
CA LYS A 8 12.13 -0.79 -7.44
C LYS A 8 12.51 -0.55 -8.90
N SER A 9 12.81 0.69 -9.23
CA SER A 9 13.18 1.14 -10.56
C SER A 9 14.32 2.15 -10.47
N GLU A 10 15.13 2.23 -11.53
CA GLU A 10 16.12 3.31 -11.70
C GLU A 10 15.44 4.62 -12.06
N GLU A 11 14.36 4.55 -12.84
CA GLU A 11 13.50 5.67 -13.20
C GLU A 11 12.33 5.83 -12.22
N LYS A 12 11.79 7.05 -12.14
CA LYS A 12 10.59 7.32 -11.36
C LYS A 12 9.38 6.76 -12.10
N ILE A 13 8.51 6.08 -11.37
CA ILE A 13 7.27 5.55 -11.92
C ILE A 13 6.10 6.20 -11.17
N PRO A 14 5.06 6.69 -11.87
CA PRO A 14 3.84 7.12 -11.23
C PRO A 14 3.25 6.03 -10.35
N CYS A 15 3.08 6.32 -9.06
CA CYS A 15 2.55 5.38 -8.08
C CYS A 15 1.15 4.90 -8.50
N GLU A 16 0.32 5.77 -9.07
CA GLU A 16 -1.00 5.42 -9.58
C GLU A 16 -0.96 4.29 -10.63
N SER A 17 0.00 4.33 -11.56
CA SER A 17 0.18 3.31 -12.59
C SER A 17 0.53 1.94 -12.01
N LEU A 18 1.21 1.91 -10.86
CA LEU A 18 1.56 0.68 -10.14
C LEU A 18 0.42 0.22 -9.21
N LEU A 19 -0.22 1.15 -8.52
CA LEU A 19 -1.22 0.88 -7.50
C LEU A 19 -2.60 0.53 -8.07
N LYS A 20 -2.98 1.04 -9.25
CA LYS A 20 -4.26 0.68 -9.91
C LYS A 20 -4.39 -0.82 -10.18
N PRO A 21 -3.45 -1.49 -10.88
CA PRO A 21 -3.58 -2.93 -11.12
C PRO A 21 -3.49 -3.73 -9.81
N PHE A 22 -2.64 -3.30 -8.86
CA PHE A 22 -2.58 -3.92 -7.54
C PHE A 22 -3.90 -3.82 -6.77
N SER A 23 -4.52 -2.64 -6.77
CA SER A 23 -5.82 -2.35 -6.16
C SER A 23 -6.92 -3.25 -6.73
N LEU A 24 -7.01 -3.35 -8.07
CA LEU A 24 -7.96 -4.23 -8.74
C LEU A 24 -7.73 -5.70 -8.39
N ALA A 25 -6.47 -6.15 -8.31
CA ALA A 25 -6.13 -7.50 -7.89
C ALA A 25 -6.52 -7.79 -6.43
N CYS A 26 -6.44 -6.80 -5.55
CA CYS A 26 -6.90 -6.93 -4.16
C CYS A 26 -8.42 -6.99 -4.07
N GLN A 27 -9.12 -6.13 -4.81
CA GLN A 27 -10.59 -6.07 -4.84
C GLN A 27 -11.21 -7.38 -5.35
N ARG A 28 -10.57 -7.99 -6.36
CA ARG A 28 -11.05 -9.23 -7.00
C ARG A 28 -10.54 -10.51 -6.32
N SER A 29 -9.79 -10.38 -5.22
CA SER A 29 -9.24 -11.54 -4.52
C SER A 29 -10.37 -12.38 -3.88
N PRO A 30 -10.32 -13.72 -3.94
CA PRO A 30 -11.28 -14.57 -3.24
C PRO A 30 -11.25 -14.35 -1.72
N GLU A 31 -10.05 -14.14 -1.16
CA GLU A 31 -9.89 -13.69 0.22
C GLU A 31 -10.11 -12.19 0.33
N TYR A 32 -10.97 -11.77 1.26
CA TYR A 32 -11.21 -10.34 1.50
C TYR A 32 -9.93 -9.62 1.96
N GLN A 33 -9.52 -8.60 1.20
CA GLN A 33 -8.31 -7.80 1.42
C GLN A 33 -8.63 -6.33 1.78
N GLY A 34 -9.82 -6.08 2.31
CA GLY A 34 -10.31 -4.73 2.58
C GLY A 34 -10.22 -4.29 4.04
N HIS A 35 -9.39 -4.94 4.86
CA HIS A 35 -9.17 -4.57 6.26
C HIS A 35 -8.14 -3.42 6.44
N GLY A 36 -8.01 -2.62 5.39
CA GLY A 36 -7.03 -1.56 5.28
C GLY A 36 -5.81 -1.92 4.45
N TRP A 37 -4.96 -0.93 4.24
CA TRP A 37 -3.76 -1.02 3.44
C TRP A 37 -2.72 -0.01 3.91
N GLY A 38 -1.54 -0.08 3.30
CA GLY A 38 -0.54 0.95 3.42
C GLY A 38 0.45 0.94 2.27
N ILE A 39 1.20 2.02 2.16
CA ILE A 39 2.28 2.21 1.20
C ILE A 39 3.45 2.92 1.88
N ALA A 40 4.64 2.38 1.69
CA ALA A 40 5.89 3.10 1.86
C ALA A 40 6.44 3.48 0.48
N SER A 41 6.85 4.73 0.31
CA SER A 41 7.46 5.22 -0.93
C SER A 41 8.73 6.03 -0.64
N LEU A 42 9.67 6.02 -1.57
CA LEU A 42 10.86 6.86 -1.53
C LEU A 42 10.64 8.08 -2.43
N SER A 43 10.75 9.29 -1.90
CA SER A 43 10.67 10.49 -2.72
C SER A 43 11.96 10.73 -3.50
N VAL A 44 11.89 11.66 -4.46
CA VAL A 44 13.05 12.14 -5.24
C VAL A 44 14.18 12.64 -4.35
N ASN A 45 13.83 13.27 -3.22
CA ASN A 45 14.79 13.82 -2.26
C ASN A 45 15.30 12.74 -1.28
N LYS A 46 15.09 11.46 -1.59
CA LYS A 46 15.42 10.30 -0.76
C LYS A 46 14.72 10.29 0.61
N ASN A 47 13.57 10.97 0.72
CA ASN A 47 12.76 10.92 1.93
C ASN A 47 11.78 9.76 1.86
N PHE A 48 11.73 8.94 2.91
CA PHE A 48 10.70 7.92 3.03
C PHE A 48 9.38 8.55 3.47
N SER A 49 8.30 8.16 2.80
CA SER A 49 6.93 8.49 3.18
C SER A 49 6.18 7.19 3.50
N LEU A 50 5.35 7.23 4.54
CA LEU A 50 4.52 6.10 4.95
C LEU A 50 3.07 6.57 5.07
N TYR A 51 2.19 5.90 4.34
CA TYR A 51 0.75 6.09 4.44
C TYR A 51 0.07 4.77 4.81
N LYS A 52 -0.98 4.85 5.63
CA LYS A 52 -1.81 3.73 6.03
C LYS A 52 -3.26 4.18 6.13
N SER A 53 -4.18 3.32 5.74
CA SER A 53 -5.62 3.56 5.87
C SER A 53 -6.33 2.29 6.30
N VAL A 54 -7.42 2.42 7.06
CA VAL A 54 -8.34 1.31 7.34
C VAL A 54 -9.31 1.06 6.18
N ASN A 55 -9.48 2.04 5.28
CA ASN A 55 -10.24 1.83 4.06
C ASN A 55 -9.49 0.89 3.13
N PRO A 56 -10.17 0.12 2.28
CA PRO A 56 -9.48 -0.66 1.26
C PRO A 56 -8.81 0.24 0.21
N ILE A 57 -7.72 -0.25 -0.37
CA ILE A 57 -6.95 0.46 -1.41
C ILE A 57 -7.81 0.88 -2.62
N TRP A 58 -8.86 0.12 -2.97
CA TRP A 58 -9.74 0.43 -4.10
C TRP A 58 -10.75 1.55 -3.82
N SER A 59 -10.82 2.07 -2.60
CA SER A 59 -11.67 3.20 -2.22
C SER A 59 -10.91 4.52 -2.07
N GLU A 60 -9.63 4.55 -2.46
CA GLU A 60 -8.73 5.67 -2.19
C GLU A 60 -8.24 6.34 -3.49
N PRO A 61 -8.01 7.67 -3.48
CA PRO A 61 -7.45 8.40 -4.62
C PRO A 61 -5.95 8.11 -4.78
N LEU A 62 -5.61 7.17 -5.67
CA LEU A 62 -4.23 6.68 -5.85
C LEU A 62 -3.27 7.68 -6.53
N ASN A 63 -3.79 8.74 -7.13
CA ASN A 63 -3.00 9.82 -7.73
C ASN A 63 -2.27 10.69 -6.68
N LEU A 64 -2.67 10.63 -5.40
CA LEU A 64 -2.05 11.41 -4.32
C LEU A 64 -0.60 10.98 -3.98
N PHE A 65 -0.18 9.80 -4.41
CA PHE A 65 1.13 9.23 -4.05
C PHE A 65 2.28 9.64 -4.99
N GLY A 66 2.00 10.47 -6.00
CA GLY A 66 2.99 11.02 -6.91
C GLY A 66 3.78 9.95 -7.67
N GLU A 67 5.09 10.17 -7.81
CA GLU A 67 6.01 9.25 -8.47
C GLU A 67 7.09 8.78 -7.50
N SER A 68 7.56 7.55 -7.67
CA SER A 68 8.59 6.98 -6.82
C SER A 68 9.46 5.97 -7.57
N PRO A 69 10.78 5.93 -7.32
CA PRO A 69 11.67 4.85 -7.77
C PRO A 69 11.57 3.60 -6.87
N LEU A 70 10.91 3.69 -5.70
CA LEU A 70 10.75 2.57 -4.77
C LEU A 70 9.40 2.65 -4.05
N ILE A 71 8.55 1.64 -4.21
CA ILE A 71 7.33 1.52 -3.43
C ILE A 71 7.18 0.11 -2.83
N LEU A 72 6.58 0.07 -1.64
CA LEU A 72 6.11 -1.14 -0.99
C LEU A 72 4.68 -0.91 -0.52
N ALA A 73 3.72 -1.62 -1.11
CA ALA A 73 2.32 -1.58 -0.74
C ALA A 73 1.87 -2.91 -0.12
N HIS A 74 0.88 -2.85 0.76
CA HIS A 74 0.29 -4.00 1.40
C HIS A 74 -1.22 -3.82 1.56
N ALA A 75 -2.01 -4.79 1.12
CA ALA A 75 -3.45 -4.88 1.38
C ALA A 75 -3.71 -5.95 2.44
N ARG A 76 -4.39 -5.57 3.52
CA ARG A 76 -4.55 -6.39 4.72
C ARG A 76 -5.82 -7.22 4.65
N SER A 77 -5.67 -8.49 5.03
CA SER A 77 -6.74 -9.43 5.33
C SER A 77 -6.61 -9.82 6.80
N ALA A 78 -7.28 -9.07 7.71
CA ALA A 78 -7.26 -9.35 9.13
C ALA A 78 -7.92 -10.70 9.44
N PHE A 79 -7.33 -11.47 10.34
CA PHE A 79 -7.88 -12.76 10.74
C PHE A 79 -9.09 -12.55 11.66
N ARG A 80 -10.23 -13.16 11.30
CA ARG A 80 -11.51 -13.06 12.05
C ARG A 80 -12.00 -11.62 12.26
N ASP A 81 -11.66 -10.72 11.37
CA ASP A 81 -12.06 -9.30 11.40
C ASP A 81 -11.69 -8.58 12.71
N LYS A 82 -10.62 -9.04 13.38
CA LYS A 82 -10.13 -8.47 14.64
C LYS A 82 -9.05 -7.43 14.42
N ASP A 83 -8.96 -6.49 15.37
CA ASP A 83 -7.89 -5.51 15.49
C ASP A 83 -7.66 -4.71 14.19
N ILE A 84 -8.77 -4.29 13.56
CA ILE A 84 -8.79 -3.43 12.38
C ILE A 84 -8.53 -1.99 12.83
N THR A 85 -7.26 -1.69 13.07
CA THR A 85 -6.76 -0.35 13.37
C THR A 85 -5.65 0.00 12.38
N VAL A 86 -5.48 1.29 12.10
CA VAL A 86 -4.46 1.77 11.14
C VAL A 86 -3.03 1.37 11.54
N VAL A 87 -2.77 1.29 12.85
CA VAL A 87 -1.45 0.93 13.41
C VAL A 87 -1.02 -0.48 13.00
N ASN A 88 -1.99 -1.39 12.89
CA ASN A 88 -1.74 -2.80 12.53
C ASN A 88 -1.55 -3.03 11.03
N ASN A 89 -1.72 -2.00 10.20
CA ASN A 89 -1.50 -2.13 8.76
C ASN A 89 -0.01 -2.00 8.43
N MET A 90 0.49 -2.89 7.57
CA MET A 90 1.82 -2.78 6.98
C MET A 90 1.82 -1.74 5.83
N PRO A 91 3.00 -1.21 5.44
CA PRO A 91 4.34 -1.48 5.98
C PRO A 91 4.59 -0.93 7.38
N PHE A 92 5.47 -1.57 8.15
CA PHE A 92 5.98 -1.03 9.40
C PHE A 92 7.30 -0.28 9.15
N SER A 93 7.47 0.89 9.76
CA SER A 93 8.75 1.58 9.83
C SER A 93 9.36 1.37 11.21
N VAL A 94 10.66 1.08 11.26
CA VAL A 94 11.40 1.11 12.52
C VAL A 94 11.94 2.52 12.66
N CYS A 95 11.35 3.35 13.54
CA CYS A 95 12.08 4.50 14.06
C CYS A 95 13.17 3.93 14.97
N LYS A 96 14.43 4.08 14.58
CA LYS A 96 15.54 3.98 15.52
C LYS A 96 15.73 5.33 16.19
#